data_AF-A0A3M1CV12-F1
#
_entry.id   AF-A0A3M1CV12-F1
#
_cell.length_a   1.000
_cell.length_b   1.000
_cell.length_c   1.000
_cell.angle_alpha   90.00
_cell.angle_beta   90.00
_cell.angle_gamma   90.00
#
_symmetry.space_group_name_H-M   'P 1'
#
loop_
_entity.id
_entity.type
_entity.pdbx_description
1 polymer ?
#
loop_
_entity_poly.entity_id
_entity_poly.type
_entity_poly.pdbx_seq_one_letter_code
_entity_poly.pdbx_strand_id
1 'polypeptide(L)'
;MLRGLCLNYHHTDPQEVGSRRFRALRNELKEHGIQLDILARGEKRFQAEDQVHTAGRFSPVSGALQFAANLKQRVRGDAGSPAETGALQGVDSETLESEAHSADRSLRSLLLSIEMLPDPDAGWILPAVWRGLRLPRGYDFIVSTAPPWSSHMVAVRLGKWRHLPVILDDRDPWADSPGRMLLITHPLIRRWDSRLAARTYRRAAAIVAVTEPAWR
;
A
#
# COMPACT_ATOMS: atom_id res chain seq x y z
N MET A 1 -32.32 1.74 4.09
CA MET A 1 -31.31 0.71 3.77
C MET A 1 -29.96 1.36 4.01
N LEU A 2 -29.12 0.79 4.88
CA LEU A 2 -27.80 1.34 5.20
C LEU A 2 -26.83 0.96 4.07
N ARG A 3 -25.99 1.87 3.60
CA ARG A 3 -25.06 1.60 2.51
C ARG A 3 -23.61 1.88 2.92
N GLY A 4 -22.77 0.87 2.84
CA GLY A 4 -21.35 0.97 3.13
C GLY A 4 -20.47 0.88 1.88
N LEU A 5 -19.30 1.52 1.94
CA LEU A 5 -18.21 1.27 1.00
C LEU A 5 -17.19 0.34 1.64
N CYS A 6 -16.90 -0.79 1.00
CA CYS A 6 -15.94 -1.77 1.45
C CYS A 6 -14.63 -1.70 0.67
N LEU A 7 -13.49 -1.72 1.37
CA LEU A 7 -12.17 -1.94 0.78
C LEU A 7 -11.78 -3.41 0.95
N ASN A 8 -11.75 -4.15 -0.16
CA ASN A 8 -11.31 -5.54 -0.21
C ASN A 8 -10.41 -5.76 -1.42
N TYR A 9 -9.09 -5.74 -1.20
CA TYR A 9 -8.10 -5.81 -2.27
C TYR A 9 -8.19 -7.09 -3.10
N HIS A 10 -8.36 -8.26 -2.46
CA HIS A 10 -8.36 -9.57 -3.11
C HIS A 10 -9.74 -9.99 -3.62
N HIS A 11 -10.74 -9.11 -3.62
CA HIS A 11 -12.11 -9.49 -3.98
C HIS A 11 -12.22 -10.14 -5.38
N THR A 12 -11.36 -9.73 -6.31
CA THR A 12 -11.35 -10.27 -7.69
C THR A 12 -10.71 -11.65 -7.80
N ASP A 13 -10.10 -12.17 -6.73
CA ASP A 13 -9.56 -13.52 -6.68
C ASP A 13 -10.49 -14.43 -5.84
N PRO A 14 -11.28 -15.32 -6.46
CA PRO A 14 -12.20 -16.18 -5.73
C PRO A 14 -11.50 -17.28 -4.91
N GLN A 15 -10.23 -17.60 -5.20
CA GLN A 15 -9.52 -18.64 -4.48
C GLN A 15 -9.01 -18.15 -3.12
N GLU A 16 -8.74 -16.86 -2.99
CA GLU A 16 -8.29 -16.20 -1.77
C GLU A 16 -9.28 -16.32 -0.62
N VAL A 17 -8.80 -16.77 0.55
CA VAL A 17 -9.63 -16.95 1.76
C VAL A 17 -10.26 -15.62 2.20
N GLY A 18 -9.53 -14.50 2.01
CA GLY A 18 -10.05 -13.16 2.26
C GLY A 18 -11.26 -12.80 1.41
N SER A 19 -11.30 -13.24 0.15
CA SER A 19 -12.43 -12.99 -0.73
C SER A 19 -13.67 -13.80 -0.31
N ARG A 20 -13.50 -15.09 0.01
CA ARG A 20 -14.61 -15.99 0.39
C ARG A 20 -15.31 -15.54 1.67
N ARG A 21 -14.53 -15.29 2.73
CA ARG A 21 -15.08 -14.83 4.03
C ARG A 21 -15.84 -13.52 3.87
N PHE A 22 -15.27 -12.59 3.12
CA PHE A 22 -15.90 -11.29 2.95
C PHE A 22 -17.17 -11.36 2.09
N ARG A 23 -17.21 -12.24 1.08
CA ARG A 23 -18.46 -12.50 0.32
C ARG A 23 -19.56 -13.05 1.22
N ALA A 24 -19.23 -13.97 2.13
CA ALA A 24 -20.18 -14.48 3.11
C ALA A 24 -20.70 -13.36 4.02
N LEU A 25 -19.80 -12.53 4.57
CA LEU A 25 -20.17 -11.38 5.40
C LEU A 25 -21.07 -10.39 4.65
N ARG A 26 -20.76 -10.09 3.38
CA ARG A 26 -21.61 -9.21 2.55
C ARG A 26 -23.01 -9.76 2.38
N ASN A 27 -23.13 -11.05 2.10
CA ASN A 27 -24.43 -11.69 1.88
C ASN A 27 -25.27 -11.64 3.15
N GLU A 28 -24.66 -11.96 4.30
CA GLU A 28 -25.30 -11.83 5.62
C GLU A 28 -25.78 -10.39 5.87
N LEU A 29 -24.89 -9.40 5.69
CA LEU A 29 -25.24 -7.99 5.90
C LEU A 29 -26.39 -7.53 4.98
N LYS A 30 -26.47 -8.06 3.77
CA LYS A 30 -27.57 -7.76 2.84
C LYS A 30 -28.92 -8.26 3.38
N GLU A 31 -28.95 -9.42 4.01
CA GLU A 31 -30.16 -9.96 4.66
C GLU A 31 -30.63 -9.06 5.81
N HIS A 32 -29.70 -8.38 6.50
CA HIS A 32 -29.99 -7.36 7.52
C HIS A 32 -30.21 -5.95 6.97
N GLY A 33 -30.42 -5.79 5.66
CA GLY A 33 -30.72 -4.50 5.03
C GLY A 33 -29.52 -3.55 4.92
N ILE A 34 -28.30 -4.08 4.97
CA ILE A 34 -27.04 -3.35 4.79
C ILE A 34 -26.44 -3.73 3.42
N GLN A 35 -26.33 -2.75 2.52
CA GLN A 35 -25.69 -2.94 1.22
C GLN A 35 -24.22 -2.52 1.27
N LEU A 36 -23.33 -3.33 0.71
CA LEU A 36 -21.91 -2.99 0.59
C LEU A 36 -21.49 -2.90 -0.88
N ASP A 37 -21.06 -1.71 -1.28
CA ASP A 37 -20.30 -1.53 -2.51
C ASP A 37 -18.83 -1.88 -2.25
N ILE A 38 -18.18 -2.53 -3.19
CA ILE A 38 -16.82 -3.03 -3.03
C ILE A 38 -15.88 -2.19 -3.89
N LEU A 39 -14.79 -1.73 -3.29
CA LEU A 39 -13.64 -1.18 -3.97
C LEU A 39 -12.46 -2.14 -3.79
N ALA A 40 -12.03 -2.73 -4.89
CA ALA A 40 -11.01 -3.78 -4.95
C ALA A 40 -9.89 -3.40 -5.92
N ARG A 41 -8.78 -4.15 -5.88
CA ARG A 41 -7.85 -4.15 -7.00
C ARG A 41 -8.47 -4.94 -8.14
N GLY A 42 -8.38 -4.44 -9.36
CA GLY A 42 -8.76 -5.24 -10.52
C GLY A 42 -8.67 -4.49 -11.84
N GLU A 43 -8.79 -5.25 -12.92
CA GLU A 43 -8.99 -4.72 -14.26
C GLU A 43 -10.44 -4.25 -14.44
N LYS A 44 -10.69 -3.38 -15.42
CA LYS A 44 -12.05 -2.86 -15.71
C LYS A 44 -13.07 -3.97 -15.97
N ARG A 45 -12.65 -5.17 -16.41
CA ARG A 45 -13.53 -6.31 -16.68
C ARG A 45 -14.36 -6.77 -15.47
N PHE A 46 -13.87 -6.56 -14.25
CA PHE A 46 -14.58 -6.91 -13.02
C PHE A 46 -15.58 -5.83 -12.56
N GLN A 47 -15.68 -4.70 -13.28
CA GLN A 47 -16.70 -3.67 -13.05
C GLN A 47 -18.09 -4.08 -13.57
N ALA A 48 -18.20 -5.24 -14.24
CA ALA A 48 -19.46 -5.76 -14.76
C ALA A 48 -20.37 -6.33 -13.66
N GLU A 49 -19.86 -6.57 -12.44
CA GLU A 49 -20.70 -6.85 -11.29
C GLU A 49 -21.22 -5.54 -10.69
N ASP A 50 -22.55 -5.39 -10.66
CA ASP A 50 -23.22 -4.29 -9.96
C ASP A 50 -22.66 -4.23 -8.53
N GLN A 51 -22.00 -3.12 -8.19
CA GLN A 51 -21.36 -2.82 -6.89
C GLN A 51 -19.88 -3.17 -6.76
N VAL A 52 -19.17 -3.57 -7.82
CA VAL A 52 -17.70 -3.73 -7.77
C VAL A 52 -16.98 -2.60 -8.52
N HIS A 53 -16.15 -1.87 -7.80
CA HIS A 53 -15.30 -0.81 -8.31
C HIS A 53 -13.85 -1.25 -8.26
N THR A 54 -13.13 -1.06 -9.36
CA THR A 54 -11.72 -1.44 -9.44
C THR A 54 -10.80 -0.24 -9.45
N ALA A 55 -9.68 -0.37 -8.76
CA ALA A 55 -8.56 0.56 -8.78
C ALA A 55 -7.28 -0.15 -9.25
N GLY A 56 -6.43 0.60 -9.96
CA GLY A 56 -5.12 0.14 -10.39
C GLY A 56 -4.09 0.17 -9.27
N ARG A 57 -2.83 -0.14 -9.62
CA ARG A 57 -1.67 -0.05 -8.74
C ARG A 57 -0.61 0.82 -9.41
N PHE A 58 0.02 1.69 -8.65
CA PHE A 58 1.13 2.54 -9.10
C PHE A 58 2.38 2.27 -8.25
N SER A 59 3.52 2.05 -8.89
CA SER A 59 4.82 1.94 -8.22
C SER A 59 5.72 3.11 -8.60
N PRO A 60 5.80 4.16 -7.76
CA PRO A 60 6.68 5.29 -8.05
C PRO A 60 8.16 4.91 -8.00
N VAL A 61 8.53 3.93 -7.17
CA VAL A 61 9.94 3.55 -6.94
C VAL A 61 10.48 2.71 -8.08
N SER A 62 9.76 1.71 -8.59
CA SER A 62 10.20 1.00 -9.79
C SER A 62 10.27 1.94 -11.00
N GLY A 63 9.31 2.86 -11.16
CA GLY A 63 9.35 3.90 -12.19
C GLY A 63 10.56 4.86 -12.04
N ALA A 64 10.85 5.33 -10.83
CA ALA A 64 11.99 6.21 -10.56
C ALA A 64 13.34 5.49 -10.71
N LEU A 65 13.45 4.23 -10.26
CA LEU A 65 14.64 3.40 -10.46
C LEU A 65 14.89 3.14 -11.95
N GLN A 66 13.84 2.87 -12.71
CA GLN A 66 13.91 2.67 -14.15
C GLN A 66 14.27 3.97 -14.87
N PHE A 67 13.73 5.11 -14.43
CA PHE A 67 14.12 6.43 -14.91
C PHE A 67 15.60 6.75 -14.62
N ALA A 68 16.07 6.50 -13.39
CA ALA A 68 17.46 6.70 -13.00
C ALA A 68 18.41 5.77 -13.78
N ALA A 69 18.03 4.51 -14.00
CA ALA A 69 18.77 3.58 -14.83
C ALA A 69 18.86 4.07 -16.28
N ASN A 70 17.75 4.56 -16.86
CA ASN A 70 17.71 5.14 -18.20
C ASN A 70 18.58 6.41 -18.31
N LEU A 71 18.64 7.24 -17.27
CA LEU A 71 19.51 8.42 -17.23
C LEU A 71 21.00 8.03 -17.17
N LYS A 72 21.35 7.03 -16.33
CA LYS A 72 22.72 6.51 -16.21
C LYS A 72 23.20 5.86 -17.50
N GLN A 73 22.31 5.18 -18.24
CA GLN A 73 22.61 4.64 -19.57
C GLN A 73 22.79 5.74 -20.62
N ARG A 74 22.03 6.83 -20.58
CA ARG A 74 22.22 7.99 -21.47
C ARG A 74 23.54 8.71 -21.24
N VAL A 75 23.91 8.94 -19.98
CA VAL A 75 25.21 9.58 -19.64
C VAL A 75 26.39 8.68 -20.02
N ARG A 76 26.25 7.35 -19.88
CA ARG A 76 27.26 6.39 -20.38
C ARG A 76 27.29 6.26 -21.90
N GLY A 77 26.15 6.47 -22.58
CA GLY A 77 26.05 6.44 -24.03
C GLY A 77 26.66 7.65 -24.74
N ASP A 78 26.85 8.75 -24.00
CA ASP A 78 27.44 10.01 -24.51
C ASP A 78 28.94 10.14 -24.18
N ALA A 79 29.51 9.19 -23.42
CA ALA A 79 30.93 9.15 -23.10
C ALA A 79 31.75 8.44 -24.19
N GLY A 80 31.79 9.06 -25.37
CA GLY A 80 32.63 8.66 -26.51
C GLY A 80 33.85 9.56 -26.70
N SER A 81 35.00 9.07 -26.23
CA SER A 81 36.40 9.44 -26.52
C SER A 81 37.06 10.67 -25.84
N PRO A 82 38.37 10.57 -25.49
CA PRO A 82 39.00 11.34 -24.42
C PRO A 82 39.89 12.47 -24.92
N ALA A 83 39.88 13.62 -24.22
CA ALA A 83 40.93 14.61 -24.36
C ALA A 83 41.18 15.35 -23.02
N GLU A 84 42.45 15.31 -22.62
CA GLU A 84 43.13 16.20 -21.67
C GLU A 84 42.88 15.98 -20.16
N THR A 85 43.60 14.98 -19.65
CA THR A 85 43.95 14.84 -18.23
C THR A 85 45.01 15.89 -17.86
N GLY A 86 44.60 16.93 -17.15
CA GLY A 86 45.47 17.93 -16.54
C GLY A 86 45.09 18.18 -15.08
N ALA A 87 45.80 17.49 -14.18
CA ALA A 87 46.08 17.86 -12.78
C ALA A 87 44.91 18.22 -11.84
N LEU A 88 44.35 17.20 -11.16
CA LEU A 88 44.02 17.21 -9.73
C LEU A 88 44.12 15.77 -9.19
N GLN A 89 45.35 15.34 -8.88
CA GLN A 89 45.61 14.11 -8.13
C GLN A 89 45.36 14.37 -6.65
N GLY A 90 44.55 13.53 -6.01
CA GLY A 90 44.46 13.51 -4.54
C GLY A 90 43.11 13.21 -3.91
N VAL A 91 42.16 12.62 -4.64
CA VAL A 91 41.02 11.93 -4.01
C VAL A 91 40.98 10.54 -4.63
N ASP A 92 41.16 9.51 -3.82
CA ASP A 92 41.20 8.12 -4.25
C ASP A 92 39.88 7.77 -4.95
N SER A 93 39.89 7.74 -6.28
CA SER A 93 38.71 7.42 -7.11
C SER A 93 38.10 6.08 -6.71
N GLU A 94 38.91 5.14 -6.23
CA GLU A 94 38.46 3.84 -5.73
C GLU A 94 37.66 3.93 -4.42
N THR A 95 38.00 4.85 -3.49
CA THR A 95 37.21 5.03 -2.26
C THR A 95 35.90 5.76 -2.56
N LEU A 96 35.93 6.77 -3.44
CA LEU A 96 34.73 7.47 -3.89
C LEU A 96 33.76 6.55 -4.65
N GLU A 97 34.25 5.67 -5.52
CA GLU A 97 33.41 4.72 -6.24
C GLU A 97 32.82 3.64 -5.33
N SER A 98 33.61 3.14 -4.36
CA SER A 98 33.15 2.17 -3.36
C SER A 98 32.10 2.75 -2.42
N GLU A 99 32.31 3.98 -1.93
CA GLU A 99 31.34 4.71 -1.10
C GLU A 99 30.07 5.05 -1.87
N ALA A 100 30.20 5.49 -3.12
CA ALA A 100 29.05 5.77 -3.99
C ALA A 100 28.24 4.50 -4.29
N HIS A 101 28.88 3.36 -4.52
CA HIS A 101 28.20 2.07 -4.75
C HIS A 101 27.56 1.53 -3.48
N SER A 102 28.16 1.75 -2.31
CA SER A 102 27.57 1.44 -1.00
C SER A 102 26.34 2.31 -0.72
N ALA A 103 26.45 3.62 -0.95
CA ALA A 103 25.36 4.58 -0.80
C ALA A 103 24.20 4.32 -1.78
N ASP A 104 24.48 4.01 -3.05
CA ASP A 104 23.47 3.66 -4.06
C ASP A 104 22.70 2.38 -3.66
N ARG A 105 23.42 1.34 -3.22
CA ARG A 105 22.80 0.10 -2.71
C ARG A 105 21.95 0.37 -1.47
N SER A 106 22.42 1.21 -0.55
CA SER A 106 21.70 1.57 0.67
C SER A 106 20.44 2.41 0.37
N LEU A 107 20.54 3.41 -0.51
CA LEU A 107 19.42 4.23 -0.95
C LEU A 107 18.38 3.41 -1.71
N ARG A 108 18.80 2.53 -2.62
CA ARG A 108 17.92 1.61 -3.34
C ARG A 108 17.22 0.64 -2.38
N SER A 109 17.95 0.07 -1.41
CA SER A 109 17.38 -0.78 -0.37
C SER A 109 16.34 -0.04 0.47
N LEU A 110 16.61 1.22 0.84
CA LEU A 110 15.69 2.06 1.61
C LEU A 110 14.45 2.44 0.81
N LEU A 111 14.59 2.81 -0.47
CA LEU A 111 13.47 3.13 -1.35
C LEU A 111 12.55 1.92 -1.59
N LEU A 112 13.12 0.74 -1.84
CA LEU A 112 12.36 -0.50 -1.98
C LEU A 112 11.66 -0.88 -0.66
N SER A 113 12.34 -0.68 0.48
CA SER A 113 11.75 -0.92 1.81
C SER A 113 10.58 0.01 2.11
N ILE A 114 10.63 1.27 1.68
CA ILE A 114 9.51 2.22 1.81
C ILE A 114 8.34 1.80 0.93
N GLU A 115 8.57 1.29 -0.28
CA GLU A 115 7.51 0.81 -1.16
C GLU A 115 6.79 -0.43 -0.60
N MET A 116 7.50 -1.27 0.16
CA MET A 116 6.92 -2.45 0.80
C MET A 116 6.09 -2.13 2.05
N LEU A 117 6.07 -0.86 2.51
CA LEU A 117 5.23 -0.41 3.61
C LEU A 117 3.92 0.22 3.10
N PRO A 118 2.75 -0.15 3.63
CA PRO A 118 2.52 -1.09 4.72
C PRO A 118 2.50 -2.56 4.29
N ASP A 119 2.50 -2.87 3.01
CA ASP A 119 2.53 -4.25 2.52
C ASP A 119 2.95 -4.20 1.04
N PRO A 120 3.20 -5.36 0.42
CA PRO A 120 3.51 -5.40 -1.00
C PRO A 120 2.45 -4.77 -1.88
N ASP A 121 1.25 -4.46 -1.39
CA ASP A 121 0.17 -3.87 -2.18
C ASP A 121 0.12 -2.34 -2.09
N ALA A 122 0.93 -1.69 -1.25
CA ALA A 122 0.95 -0.24 -0.99
C ALA A 122 0.74 0.68 -2.21
N GLY A 123 1.24 0.29 -3.38
CA GLY A 123 1.05 1.01 -4.63
C GLY A 123 -0.40 1.22 -5.06
N TRP A 124 -1.37 0.46 -4.51
CA TRP A 124 -2.79 0.65 -4.80
C TRP A 124 -3.45 1.75 -3.96
N ILE A 125 -2.80 2.23 -2.89
CA ILE A 125 -3.41 3.16 -1.95
C ILE A 125 -3.87 4.44 -2.66
N LEU A 126 -3.00 5.06 -3.46
CA LEU A 126 -3.33 6.30 -4.16
C LEU A 126 -4.41 6.11 -5.24
N PRO A 127 -4.29 5.13 -6.17
CA PRO A 127 -5.37 4.84 -7.11
C PRO A 127 -6.72 4.54 -6.45
N ALA A 128 -6.71 3.79 -5.34
CA ALA A 128 -7.93 3.41 -4.64
C ALA A 128 -8.59 4.59 -3.94
N VAL A 129 -7.82 5.44 -3.24
CA VAL A 129 -8.36 6.67 -2.66
C VAL A 129 -8.97 7.55 -3.76
N TRP A 130 -8.26 7.74 -4.87
CA TRP A 130 -8.78 8.56 -5.96
C TRP A 130 -10.04 7.98 -6.59
N ARG A 131 -10.10 6.66 -6.79
CA ARG A 131 -11.29 5.98 -7.29
C ARG A 131 -12.45 6.11 -6.32
N GLY A 132 -12.21 5.88 -5.03
CA GLY A 132 -13.22 6.00 -3.97
C GLY A 132 -13.77 7.41 -3.82
N LEU A 133 -12.95 8.44 -3.99
CA LEU A 133 -13.42 9.83 -4.01
C LEU A 133 -14.39 10.11 -5.15
N ARG A 134 -14.21 9.45 -6.30
CA ARG A 134 -15.07 9.58 -7.49
C ARG A 134 -16.34 8.72 -7.48
N LEU A 135 -16.53 7.85 -6.49
CA LEU A 135 -17.77 7.09 -6.37
C LEU A 135 -18.94 8.03 -6.03
N PRO A 136 -20.19 7.62 -6.28
CA PRO A 136 -21.36 8.38 -5.85
C PRO A 136 -21.31 8.75 -4.36
N ARG A 137 -22.06 9.78 -3.97
CA ARG A 137 -22.34 10.07 -2.55
C ARG A 137 -23.46 9.14 -2.04
N GLY A 138 -23.72 9.18 -0.74
CA GLY A 138 -24.78 8.36 -0.11
C GLY A 138 -24.29 7.04 0.48
N TYR A 139 -23.02 6.96 0.87
CA TYR A 139 -22.54 5.93 1.79
C TYR A 139 -22.63 6.46 3.21
N ASP A 140 -23.02 5.62 4.15
CA ASP A 140 -23.16 5.93 5.57
C ASP A 140 -21.89 5.59 6.36
N PHE A 141 -21.10 4.64 5.88
CA PHE A 141 -19.87 4.18 6.52
C PHE A 141 -18.89 3.58 5.52
N ILE A 142 -17.65 3.38 5.97
CA ILE A 142 -16.62 2.66 5.24
C ILE A 142 -16.16 1.48 6.07
N VAL A 143 -16.04 0.31 5.45
CA VAL A 143 -15.44 -0.88 6.06
C VAL A 143 -14.21 -1.31 5.26
N SER A 144 -13.21 -1.89 5.91
CA SER A 144 -12.10 -2.52 5.22
C SER A 144 -11.67 -3.79 5.92
N THR A 145 -11.25 -4.77 5.14
CA THR A 145 -10.73 -6.03 5.65
C THR A 145 -9.23 -6.13 5.38
N ALA A 146 -8.46 -6.58 6.36
CA ALA A 146 -7.04 -6.84 6.23
C ALA A 146 -6.70 -8.29 6.63
N PRO A 147 -5.63 -8.88 6.09
CA PRO A 147 -4.72 -8.34 5.06
C PRO A 147 -5.37 -8.18 3.67
N PRO A 148 -4.88 -7.24 2.83
CA PRO A 148 -3.73 -6.36 3.07
C PRO A 148 -4.09 -5.09 3.88
N TRP A 149 -3.17 -4.64 4.73
CA TRP A 149 -3.34 -3.48 5.62
C TRP A 149 -3.37 -2.13 4.89
N SER A 150 -2.86 -2.09 3.65
CA SER A 150 -3.05 -0.99 2.71
C SER A 150 -4.53 -0.69 2.47
N SER A 151 -5.42 -1.69 2.59
CA SER A 151 -6.89 -1.49 2.60
C SER A 151 -7.36 -0.62 3.75
N HIS A 152 -6.86 -0.86 4.97
CA HIS A 152 -7.16 0.00 6.12
C HIS A 152 -6.67 1.43 5.89
N MET A 153 -5.48 1.58 5.31
CA MET A 153 -4.92 2.89 4.96
C MET A 153 -5.76 3.66 3.93
N VAL A 154 -6.34 2.97 2.95
CA VAL A 154 -7.28 3.56 1.99
C VAL A 154 -8.57 3.97 2.72
N ALA A 155 -9.11 3.09 3.55
CA ALA A 155 -10.37 3.30 4.27
C ALA A 155 -10.31 4.54 5.18
N VAL A 156 -9.27 4.67 6.01
CA VAL A 156 -9.14 5.83 6.92
C VAL A 156 -8.89 7.14 6.17
N ARG A 157 -8.25 7.09 5.00
CA ARG A 157 -8.10 8.27 4.14
C ARG A 157 -9.45 8.66 3.55
N LEU A 158 -10.16 7.72 2.93
CA LEU A 158 -11.48 7.97 2.37
C LEU A 158 -12.48 8.45 3.43
N GLY A 159 -12.46 7.85 4.62
CA GLY A 159 -13.33 8.24 5.73
C GLY A 159 -13.06 9.67 6.18
N LYS A 160 -11.78 10.07 6.26
CA LYS A 160 -11.41 11.47 6.53
C LYS A 160 -11.95 12.42 5.46
N TRP A 161 -11.77 12.11 4.18
CA TRP A 161 -12.17 12.99 3.08
C TRP A 161 -13.69 13.03 2.85
N ARG A 162 -14.39 11.93 3.14
CA ARG A 162 -15.84 11.81 2.99
C ARG A 162 -16.61 12.10 4.28
N HIS A 163 -15.92 12.33 5.39
CA HIS A 163 -16.49 12.48 6.72
C HIS A 163 -17.36 11.29 7.14
N LEU A 164 -16.91 10.08 6.84
CA LEU A 164 -17.63 8.84 7.15
C LEU A 164 -16.92 8.05 8.26
N PRO A 165 -17.68 7.42 9.17
CA PRO A 165 -17.11 6.49 10.14
C PRO A 165 -16.45 5.31 9.42
N VAL A 166 -15.29 4.89 9.94
CA VAL A 166 -14.49 3.81 9.37
C VAL A 166 -14.44 2.62 10.32
N ILE A 167 -14.80 1.45 9.83
CA ILE A 167 -14.73 0.18 10.54
C ILE A 167 -13.58 -0.64 9.95
N LEU A 168 -12.67 -1.10 10.78
CA LEU A 168 -11.56 -1.95 10.36
C LEU A 168 -11.80 -3.39 10.83
N ASP A 169 -11.93 -4.32 9.88
CA ASP A 169 -11.91 -5.76 10.10
C ASP A 169 -10.44 -6.24 10.04
N ASP A 170 -9.79 -6.23 11.21
CA ASP A 170 -8.38 -6.51 11.42
C ASP A 170 -8.20 -8.00 11.79
N ARG A 171 -8.18 -8.85 10.76
CA ARG A 171 -8.15 -10.31 10.95
C ARG A 171 -6.79 -10.81 11.41
N ASP A 172 -5.73 -10.14 10.95
CA ASP A 172 -4.34 -10.40 11.31
C ASP A 172 -3.72 -9.10 11.86
N PRO A 173 -3.17 -9.11 13.09
CA PRO A 173 -2.65 -7.91 13.71
C PRO A 173 -1.50 -7.34 12.86
N TRP A 174 -1.56 -6.05 12.53
CA TRP A 174 -0.57 -5.44 11.66
C TRP A 174 0.84 -5.51 12.24
N ALA A 175 1.10 -4.84 13.35
CA ALA A 175 2.46 -4.71 13.89
C ALA A 175 3.01 -6.03 14.46
N ASP A 176 2.11 -6.91 14.91
CA ASP A 176 2.46 -8.13 15.64
C ASP A 176 2.25 -9.41 14.85
N SER A 177 1.90 -9.31 13.56
CA SER A 177 1.83 -10.49 12.69
C SER A 177 3.20 -11.20 12.68
N PRO A 178 3.28 -12.48 13.07
CA PRO A 178 4.55 -13.22 13.14
C PRO A 178 5.31 -13.20 11.81
N GLY A 179 4.61 -13.37 10.69
CA GLY A 179 5.21 -13.30 9.36
C GLY A 179 5.79 -11.92 9.04
N ARG A 180 5.17 -10.85 9.55
CA ARG A 180 5.63 -9.48 9.33
C ARG A 180 6.86 -9.13 10.16
N MET A 181 6.92 -9.61 11.41
CA MET A 181 8.09 -9.41 12.26
C MET A 181 9.36 -10.02 11.65
N LEU A 182 9.22 -11.14 10.92
CA LEU A 182 10.33 -11.78 10.20
C LEU A 182 10.75 -11.01 8.94
N LEU A 183 9.81 -10.36 8.25
CA LEU A 183 10.07 -9.61 7.01
C LEU A 183 10.69 -8.24 7.27
N ILE A 184 10.31 -7.56 8.35
CA ILE A 184 10.81 -6.21 8.68
C ILE A 184 11.83 -6.32 9.82
N THR A 185 13.09 -6.55 9.48
CA THR A 185 14.18 -6.70 10.46
C THR A 185 14.77 -5.37 10.93
N HIS A 186 14.74 -4.33 10.09
CA HIS A 186 15.40 -3.06 10.41
C HIS A 186 14.61 -2.24 11.45
N PRO A 187 15.21 -1.84 12.59
CA PRO A 187 14.49 -1.27 13.73
C PRO A 187 13.81 0.07 13.42
N LEU A 188 14.41 0.93 12.57
CA LEU A 188 13.76 2.18 12.16
C LEU A 188 12.52 1.93 11.30
N ILE A 189 12.58 0.94 10.41
CA ILE A 189 11.47 0.59 9.52
C ILE A 189 10.35 -0.06 10.34
N ARG A 190 10.68 -0.95 11.29
CA ARG A 190 9.71 -1.48 12.27
C ARG A 190 9.01 -0.36 13.03
N ARG A 191 9.77 0.61 13.55
CA ARG A 191 9.19 1.73 14.29
C ARG A 191 8.29 2.61 13.42
N TRP A 192 8.65 2.81 12.15
CA TRP A 192 7.82 3.54 11.20
C TRP A 192 6.54 2.78 10.88
N ASP A 193 6.65 1.47 10.69
CA ASP A 193 5.53 0.58 10.43
C ASP A 193 4.54 0.54 11.59
N SER A 194 5.00 0.32 12.83
CA SER A 194 4.14 0.36 14.02
C SER A 194 3.46 1.72 14.19
N ARG A 195 4.17 2.82 13.87
CA ARG A 195 3.57 4.16 13.88
C ARG A 195 2.50 4.32 12.80
N LEU A 196 2.67 3.69 11.65
CA LEU A 196 1.70 3.72 10.55
C LEU A 196 0.44 2.93 10.92
N ALA A 197 0.62 1.75 11.52
CA ALA A 197 -0.44 0.93 12.08
C ALA A 197 -1.23 1.72 13.15
N ALA A 198 -0.56 2.21 14.18
CA ALA A 198 -1.20 2.99 15.26
C ALA A 198 -1.91 4.26 14.76
N ARG A 199 -1.39 4.91 13.71
CA ARG A 199 -2.06 6.06 13.08
C ARG A 199 -3.28 5.66 12.25
N THR A 200 -3.30 4.45 11.73
CA THR A 200 -4.45 3.92 10.98
C THR A 200 -5.54 3.51 11.95
N TYR A 201 -5.21 2.70 12.97
CA TYR A 201 -6.15 2.26 13.99
C TYR A 201 -6.80 3.41 14.76
N ARG A 202 -6.04 4.43 15.20
CA ARG A 202 -6.60 5.61 15.89
C ARG A 202 -7.60 6.43 15.08
N ARG A 203 -7.69 6.23 13.76
CA ARG A 203 -8.65 6.93 12.90
C ARG A 203 -9.91 6.13 12.63
N ALA A 204 -9.95 4.87 13.07
CA ALA A 204 -11.13 4.04 12.97
C ALA A 204 -12.17 4.48 14.01
N ALA A 205 -13.44 4.45 13.61
CA ALA A 205 -14.57 4.56 14.53
C ALA A 205 -14.74 3.25 15.33
N ALA A 206 -14.46 2.11 14.70
CA ALA A 206 -14.47 0.80 15.34
C ALA A 206 -13.44 -0.14 14.70
N ILE A 207 -12.93 -1.08 15.48
CA ILE A 207 -12.01 -2.11 15.03
C ILE A 207 -12.56 -3.46 15.50
N VAL A 208 -12.79 -4.35 14.56
CA VAL A 208 -13.17 -5.74 14.79
C VAL A 208 -11.90 -6.55 14.61
N ALA A 209 -11.42 -7.17 15.69
CA ALA A 209 -10.19 -7.94 15.69
C ALA A 209 -10.46 -9.36 16.18
N VAL A 210 -9.72 -10.32 15.63
CA VAL A 210 -9.78 -11.74 16.05
C VAL A 210 -8.98 -11.97 17.34
N THR A 211 -8.02 -11.08 17.63
CA THR A 211 -7.13 -11.15 18.80
C THR A 211 -7.10 -9.81 19.52
N GLU A 212 -6.70 -9.80 20.79
CA GLU A 212 -6.53 -8.54 21.51
C GLU A 212 -5.43 -7.69 20.84
N PRO A 213 -5.73 -6.41 20.54
CA PRO A 213 -4.77 -5.55 19.85
C PRO A 213 -3.60 -5.17 20.76
N ALA A 214 -2.37 -5.42 20.32
CA ALA A 214 -1.17 -4.99 21.07
C ALA A 214 -0.80 -3.50 20.86
N TRP A 215 -1.57 -2.75 20.08
CA TRP A 215 -1.30 -1.34 19.74
C TRP A 215 -1.88 -0.31 20.73
N ARG A 216 -2.25 -0.73 21.95
CA ARG A 216 -2.79 0.16 23.00
C ARG A 216 -1.76 1.09 23.61
#